data_AF-A0A523VQ66-F1
#
_entry.id   AF-A0A523VQ66-F1
#
_cell.length_a   1.000
_cell.length_b   1.000
_cell.length_c   1.000
_cell.angle_alpha   90.00
_cell.angle_beta   90.00
_cell.angle_gamma   90.00
#
_symmetry.space_group_name_H-M   'P 1'
#
loop_
_entity.id
_entity.type
_entity.pdbx_description
1 polymer ?
#
loop_
_entity_poly.entity_id
_entity_poly.type
_entity_poly.pdbx_seq_one_letter_code
_entity_poly.pdbx_strand_id
1 'polypeptide(L)'
;MGFGKAFLLSIVAFVGLNFIFTIIYFALGDGFDTLFDNIQEAPLIILYYLFGSIVSAPFFIFNVTIVQPFLGTFVLETFLFWLGYLIAPIIAAILAGRFGESKIQCFGGWALTAIISTVSVIIAALLSPITETELLNLYFLLDFDHLLIFAITSCVINIFFYGFFALLVSKIEYY
;
A
#
# COMPACT_ATOMS: atom_id res chain seq x y z
N MET A 1 -1.45 -16.25 20.82
CA MET A 1 -0.29 -15.83 19.98
C MET A 1 -0.74 -15.36 18.60
N GLY A 2 -2.06 -15.28 18.36
CA GLY A 2 -2.63 -14.97 17.04
C GLY A 2 -2.30 -13.57 16.52
N PHE A 3 -2.33 -12.53 17.37
CA PHE A 3 -2.08 -11.15 16.93
C PHE A 3 -0.73 -10.98 16.23
N GLY A 4 0.37 -11.40 16.86
CA GLY A 4 1.71 -11.27 16.28
C GLY A 4 1.84 -12.02 14.96
N LYS A 5 1.26 -13.21 14.85
CA LYS A 5 1.24 -13.98 13.59
C LYS A 5 0.42 -13.28 12.50
N ALA A 6 -0.78 -12.79 12.85
CA ALA A 6 -1.67 -12.08 11.94
C ALA A 6 -0.98 -10.82 11.37
N PHE A 7 -0.36 -10.02 12.24
CA PHE A 7 0.39 -8.83 11.85
C PHE A 7 1.61 -9.18 10.99
N LEU A 8 2.49 -10.07 11.46
CA LEU A 8 3.74 -10.38 10.76
C LEU A 8 3.51 -10.98 9.37
N LEU A 9 2.52 -11.87 9.22
CA LEU A 9 2.18 -12.44 7.92
C LEU A 9 1.54 -11.41 6.99
N SER A 10 0.71 -10.52 7.55
CA SER A 10 0.10 -9.41 6.80
C SER A 10 1.15 -8.45 6.25
N ILE A 11 2.06 -7.95 7.09
CA ILE A 11 3.08 -6.99 6.65
C ILE A 11 4.09 -7.59 5.68
N VAL A 12 4.52 -8.85 5.89
CA VAL A 12 5.43 -9.53 4.96
C VAL A 12 4.77 -9.72 3.59
N ALA A 13 3.51 -10.15 3.56
CA ALA A 13 2.78 -10.30 2.30
C ALA A 13 2.54 -8.95 1.61
N PHE A 14 2.18 -7.92 2.37
CA PHE A 14 1.98 -6.57 1.86
C PHE A 14 3.24 -6.04 1.16
N VAL A 15 4.37 -6.05 1.87
CA VAL A 15 5.67 -5.59 1.36
C VAL A 15 6.14 -6.44 0.19
N GLY A 16 6.05 -7.77 0.31
CA GLY A 16 6.49 -8.69 -0.74
C GLY A 16 5.70 -8.52 -2.03
N LEU A 17 4.37 -8.35 -1.95
CA LEU A 17 3.54 -8.12 -3.13
C LEU A 17 3.80 -6.74 -3.74
N ASN A 18 3.84 -5.67 -2.95
CA ASN A 18 4.18 -4.33 -3.46
C ASN A 18 5.51 -4.37 -4.21
N PHE A 19 6.55 -4.97 -3.62
CA PHE A 19 7.86 -5.11 -4.26
C PHE A 19 7.78 -5.86 -5.60
N ILE A 20 7.09 -7.01 -5.65
CA ILE A 20 6.92 -7.78 -6.90
C ILE A 20 6.25 -6.93 -7.98
N PHE A 21 5.18 -6.21 -7.65
CA PHE A 21 4.48 -5.36 -8.62
C PHE A 21 5.30 -4.14 -9.05
N THR A 22 6.10 -3.55 -8.16
CA THR A 22 7.07 -2.51 -8.53
C THR A 22 8.10 -3.05 -9.53
N ILE A 23 8.68 -4.22 -9.27
CA ILE A 23 9.66 -4.84 -10.16
C ILE A 23 9.03 -5.13 -11.53
N ILE A 24 7.79 -5.64 -11.57
CA ILE A 24 7.08 -5.88 -12.83
C ILE A 24 6.82 -4.57 -13.59
N TYR A 25 6.41 -3.49 -12.89
CA TYR A 25 6.19 -2.18 -13.48
C TYR A 25 7.46 -1.67 -14.18
N PHE A 26 8.60 -1.65 -13.48
CA PHE A 26 9.85 -1.18 -14.07
C PHE A 26 10.40 -2.11 -15.15
N ALA A 27 10.19 -3.43 -15.03
CA ALA A 27 10.62 -4.38 -16.06
C ALA A 27 9.89 -4.20 -17.40
N LEU A 28 8.62 -3.75 -17.36
CA LEU A 28 7.77 -3.62 -18.55
C LEU A 28 7.66 -2.18 -19.06
N GLY A 29 7.81 -1.18 -18.19
CA GLY A 29 7.71 0.25 -18.54
C GLY A 29 9.08 0.90 -18.68
N ASP A 30 9.50 1.59 -17.62
CA ASP A 30 10.62 2.54 -17.68
C ASP A 30 12.02 1.91 -17.60
N GLY A 31 12.11 0.59 -17.45
CA GLY A 31 13.37 -0.14 -17.28
C GLY A 31 13.90 -0.13 -15.85
N PHE A 32 14.78 -1.09 -15.54
CA PHE A 32 15.43 -1.17 -14.23
C PHE A 32 16.41 -0.03 -13.95
N ASP A 33 17.01 0.54 -14.98
CA ASP A 33 17.93 1.68 -14.83
C ASP A 33 17.22 2.86 -14.16
N THR A 34 15.99 3.18 -14.60
CA THR A 34 15.15 4.22 -13.99
C THR A 34 14.85 3.95 -12.51
N LEU A 35 14.59 2.68 -12.13
CA LEU A 35 14.39 2.32 -10.72
C LEU A 35 15.66 2.60 -9.90
N PHE A 36 16.83 2.21 -10.41
CA PHE A 36 18.09 2.40 -9.70
C PHE A 36 18.51 3.86 -9.65
N ASP A 37 18.25 4.63 -10.71
CA ASP A 37 18.49 6.07 -10.74
C ASP A 37 17.63 6.78 -9.69
N ASN A 38 16.32 6.47 -9.61
CA ASN A 38 15.43 7.01 -8.57
C ASN A 38 15.92 6.66 -7.15
N ILE A 39 16.37 5.42 -6.93
CA ILE A 39 16.91 5.00 -5.61
C ILE A 39 18.25 5.70 -5.33
N GLN A 40 19.09 5.93 -6.33
CA GLN A 40 20.36 6.62 -6.17
C GLN A 40 20.15 8.10 -5.81
N GLU A 41 19.21 8.76 -6.47
CA GLU A 41 18.88 10.17 -6.22
C GLU A 41 18.12 10.37 -4.90
N ALA A 42 17.22 9.44 -4.57
CA ALA A 42 16.41 9.47 -3.35
C ALA A 42 16.38 8.10 -2.65
N PRO A 43 17.38 7.73 -1.84
CA PRO A 43 17.48 6.39 -1.25
C PRO A 43 16.26 5.95 -0.44
N LEU A 44 15.54 6.89 0.20
CA LEU A 44 14.34 6.58 0.98
C LEU A 44 13.09 6.34 0.12
N ILE A 45 13.14 6.59 -1.20
CA ILE A 45 12.03 6.29 -2.13
C ILE A 45 11.70 4.80 -2.17
N ILE A 46 12.64 3.92 -1.79
CA ILE A 46 12.38 2.49 -1.65
C ILE A 46 11.24 2.21 -0.66
N LEU A 47 11.08 3.03 0.38
CA LEU A 47 9.97 2.87 1.33
C LEU A 47 8.62 3.18 0.67
N TYR A 48 8.58 4.10 -0.29
CA TYR A 48 7.39 4.31 -1.11
C TYR A 48 7.09 3.08 -1.97
N TYR A 49 8.09 2.47 -2.63
CA TYR A 49 7.84 1.26 -3.42
C TYR A 49 7.36 0.07 -2.58
N LEU A 50 7.83 -0.04 -1.34
CA LEU A 50 7.47 -1.15 -0.45
C LEU A 50 6.12 -0.94 0.28
N PHE A 51 5.81 0.31 0.63
CA PHE A 51 4.70 0.64 1.53
C PHE A 51 3.66 1.62 0.96
N GLY A 52 3.94 2.25 -0.17
CA GLY A 52 3.21 3.40 -0.72
C GLY A 52 1.76 3.13 -1.10
N SER A 53 1.38 1.88 -1.37
CA SER A 53 -0.01 1.54 -1.71
C SER A 53 -1.02 1.89 -0.62
N ILE A 54 -0.61 1.96 0.65
CA ILE A 54 -1.50 2.34 1.75
C ILE A 54 -1.83 3.84 1.79
N VAL A 55 -1.01 4.67 1.13
CA VAL A 55 -1.17 6.13 1.10
C VAL A 55 -2.19 6.53 0.02
N SER A 56 -2.47 5.65 -0.94
CA SER A 56 -3.54 5.83 -1.91
C SER A 56 -4.89 5.37 -1.37
N ALA A 57 -5.93 6.17 -1.55
CA ALA A 57 -7.28 5.79 -1.16
C ALA A 57 -7.82 4.68 -2.09
N PRO A 58 -8.59 3.70 -1.57
CA PRO A 58 -9.15 2.61 -2.36
C PRO A 58 -9.93 3.09 -3.58
N PHE A 59 -10.75 4.15 -3.47
CA PHE A 59 -11.54 4.64 -4.59
C PHE A 59 -10.66 5.00 -5.82
N PHE A 60 -9.50 5.61 -5.57
CA PHE A 60 -8.57 5.99 -6.63
C PHE A 60 -7.99 4.75 -7.29
N ILE A 61 -7.54 3.79 -6.48
CA ILE A 61 -7.00 2.51 -6.95
C ILE A 61 -8.06 1.77 -7.80
N PHE A 62 -9.32 1.74 -7.36
CA PHE A 62 -10.42 1.14 -8.11
C PHE A 62 -10.73 1.88 -9.42
N ASN A 63 -10.66 3.22 -9.43
CA ASN A 63 -10.85 4.00 -10.65
C ASN A 63 -9.80 3.62 -11.70
N VAL A 64 -8.52 3.61 -11.32
CA VAL A 64 -7.42 3.35 -12.25
C VAL A 64 -7.35 1.88 -12.66
N THR A 65 -7.59 0.96 -11.73
CA THR A 65 -7.45 -0.49 -11.98
C THR A 65 -8.69 -1.09 -12.65
N ILE A 66 -9.88 -0.56 -12.42
CA ILE A 66 -11.12 -1.15 -12.94
C ILE A 66 -11.76 -0.24 -13.97
N VAL A 67 -12.05 1.01 -13.63
CA VAL A 67 -12.88 1.89 -14.45
C VAL A 67 -12.16 2.34 -15.73
N GLN A 68 -10.94 2.85 -15.62
CA GLN A 68 -10.18 3.39 -16.76
C GLN A 68 -9.93 2.37 -17.88
N PRO A 69 -9.58 1.10 -17.58
CA PRO A 69 -9.49 0.06 -18.60
C PRO A 69 -10.79 -0.13 -19.41
N PHE A 70 -11.97 -0.07 -18.76
CA PHE A 70 -13.25 -0.15 -19.48
C PHE A 70 -13.55 1.07 -20.34
N LEU A 71 -12.93 2.22 -20.05
CA LEU A 71 -13.06 3.46 -20.82
C LEU A 71 -12.03 3.58 -21.96
N GLY A 72 -11.15 2.59 -22.13
CA GLY A 72 -10.18 2.54 -23.23
C GLY A 72 -8.92 3.37 -23.04
N THR A 73 -8.69 3.96 -21.86
CA THR A 73 -7.47 4.73 -21.54
C THR A 73 -6.38 3.84 -20.92
N PHE A 74 -6.27 2.60 -21.41
CA PHE A 74 -5.45 1.55 -20.81
C PHE A 74 -3.97 1.64 -21.21
N VAL A 75 -3.10 1.73 -20.20
CA VAL A 75 -1.65 1.57 -20.34
C VAL A 75 -1.27 0.38 -19.44
N LEU A 76 -0.69 -0.67 -20.03
CA LEU A 76 -0.52 -1.98 -19.38
C LEU A 76 0.35 -1.87 -18.13
N GLU A 77 1.43 -1.11 -18.20
CA GLU A 77 2.42 -0.93 -17.15
C GLU A 77 1.78 -0.23 -15.95
N THR A 78 1.13 0.90 -16.20
CA THR A 78 0.37 1.67 -15.20
C THR A 78 -0.71 0.80 -14.56
N PHE A 79 -1.47 0.05 -15.37
CA PHE A 79 -2.48 -0.87 -14.85
C PHE A 79 -1.89 -1.93 -13.91
N LEU A 80 -0.76 -2.56 -14.27
CA LEU A 80 -0.13 -3.58 -13.44
C LEU A 80 0.38 -3.00 -12.11
N PHE A 81 0.89 -1.77 -12.12
CA PHE A 81 1.29 -1.07 -10.91
C PHE A 81 0.11 -0.84 -9.96
N TRP A 82 -0.98 -0.27 -10.46
CA TRP A 82 -2.19 -0.01 -9.66
C TRP A 82 -2.91 -1.30 -9.25
N LEU A 83 -2.84 -2.36 -10.07
CA LEU A 83 -3.32 -3.68 -9.71
C LEU A 83 -2.55 -4.24 -8.50
N GLY A 84 -1.23 -4.02 -8.44
CA GLY A 84 -0.45 -4.35 -7.26
C GLY A 84 -0.91 -3.61 -6.01
N TYR A 85 -1.21 -2.32 -6.16
CA TYR A 85 -1.73 -1.47 -5.08
C TYR A 85 -3.13 -1.91 -4.62
N LEU A 86 -3.89 -2.62 -5.46
CA LEU A 86 -5.15 -3.24 -5.09
C LEU A 86 -4.96 -4.61 -4.42
N ILE A 87 -4.12 -5.47 -5.00
CA ILE A 87 -3.99 -6.88 -4.57
C ILE A 87 -3.21 -6.98 -3.26
N ALA A 88 -2.11 -6.23 -3.10
CA ALA A 88 -1.27 -6.29 -1.90
C ALA A 88 -2.06 -6.07 -0.59
N PRO A 89 -2.87 -5.00 -0.42
CA PRO A 89 -3.64 -4.81 0.79
C PRO A 89 -4.75 -5.85 0.99
N ILE A 90 -5.37 -6.35 -0.08
CA ILE A 90 -6.40 -7.41 0.02
C ILE A 90 -5.79 -8.70 0.57
N ILE A 91 -4.68 -9.17 -0.02
CA ILE A 91 -4.04 -10.41 0.40
C ILE A 91 -3.49 -10.28 1.82
N ALA A 92 -2.86 -9.14 2.15
CA ALA A 92 -2.38 -8.86 3.50
C ALA A 92 -3.52 -8.91 4.54
N ALA A 93 -4.64 -8.26 4.27
CA ALA A 93 -5.81 -8.28 5.14
C ALA A 93 -6.41 -9.70 5.30
N ILE A 94 -6.51 -10.48 4.21
CA ILE A 94 -6.97 -11.88 4.25
C ILE A 94 -6.06 -12.73 5.14
N LEU A 95 -4.74 -12.55 5.04
CA LEU A 95 -3.78 -13.27 5.88
C LEU A 95 -3.91 -12.86 7.35
N ALA A 96 -4.05 -11.56 7.66
CA ALA A 96 -4.36 -11.12 9.02
C ALA A 96 -5.63 -11.80 9.56
N GLY A 97 -6.68 -11.88 8.73
CA GLY A 97 -7.93 -12.56 9.04
C GLY A 97 -7.78 -14.04 9.35
N ARG A 98 -7.09 -14.78 8.47
CA ARG A 98 -6.95 -16.24 8.56
C ARG A 98 -6.09 -16.71 9.73
N PHE A 99 -5.13 -15.89 10.15
CA PHE A 99 -4.16 -16.26 11.18
C PHE A 99 -4.42 -15.62 12.55
N GLY A 100 -5.37 -14.69 12.65
CA GLY A 100 -5.85 -14.19 13.94
C GLY A 100 -6.70 -15.22 14.68
N GLU A 101 -6.61 -15.20 16.02
CA GLU A 101 -7.40 -16.07 16.91
C GLU A 101 -8.68 -15.38 17.40
N SER A 102 -8.88 -14.08 17.12
CA SER A 102 -10.09 -13.32 17.43
C SER A 102 -10.31 -12.19 16.41
N LYS A 103 -11.55 -11.71 16.25
CA LYS A 103 -11.86 -10.61 15.31
C LYS A 103 -11.01 -9.37 15.55
N ILE A 104 -10.77 -9.03 16.82
CA ILE A 104 -9.90 -7.91 17.20
C ILE A 104 -8.45 -8.16 16.77
N GLN A 105 -7.95 -9.40 16.91
CA GLN A 105 -6.61 -9.73 16.47
C GLN A 105 -6.48 -9.73 14.94
N CYS A 106 -7.50 -10.21 14.23
CA CYS A 106 -7.58 -10.20 12.77
C CYS A 106 -7.54 -8.77 12.23
N PHE A 107 -8.49 -7.93 12.69
CA PHE A 107 -8.58 -6.54 12.28
C PHE A 107 -7.36 -5.74 12.73
N GLY A 108 -6.93 -5.93 13.98
CA GLY A 108 -5.76 -5.25 14.55
C GLY A 108 -4.45 -5.60 13.83
N GLY A 109 -4.28 -6.83 13.36
CA GLY A 109 -3.10 -7.24 12.60
C GLY A 109 -3.00 -6.51 11.25
N TRP A 110 -4.13 -6.40 10.55
CA TRP A 110 -4.22 -5.57 9.33
C TRP A 110 -4.03 -4.08 9.67
N ALA A 111 -4.71 -3.57 10.69
CA ALA A 111 -4.63 -2.16 11.06
C ALA A 111 -3.21 -1.74 11.41
N LEU A 112 -2.47 -2.58 12.14
CA LEU A 112 -1.07 -2.31 12.46
C LEU A 112 -0.17 -2.36 11.22
N THR A 113 -0.47 -3.24 10.26
CA THR A 113 0.21 -3.24 8.95
C THR A 113 0.01 -1.90 8.24
N ALA A 114 -1.23 -1.44 8.14
CA ALA A 114 -1.55 -0.17 7.52
C ALA A 114 -0.85 1.02 8.21
N ILE A 115 -0.89 1.06 9.55
CA ILE A 115 -0.25 2.13 10.34
C ILE A 115 1.26 2.15 10.11
N ILE A 116 1.94 1.00 10.20
CA ILE A 116 3.39 0.94 10.00
C ILE A 116 3.75 1.34 8.58
N SER A 117 3.02 0.85 7.58
CA SER A 117 3.22 1.24 6.18
C SER A 117 3.09 2.76 5.98
N THR A 118 2.05 3.38 6.55
CA THR A 118 1.84 4.84 6.44
C THR A 118 2.97 5.60 7.14
N VAL A 119 3.34 5.18 8.35
CA VAL A 119 4.43 5.81 9.12
C VAL A 119 5.76 5.69 8.37
N SER A 120 6.04 4.55 7.74
CA SER A 120 7.26 4.36 6.93
C SER A 120 7.34 5.37 5.79
N VAL A 121 6.24 5.63 5.08
CA VAL A 121 6.21 6.63 3.99
C VAL A 121 6.36 8.06 4.54
N ILE A 122 5.67 8.40 5.64
CA ILE A 122 5.79 9.72 6.27
C ILE A 122 7.23 9.97 6.75
N ILE A 123 7.86 8.99 7.38
CA ILE A 123 9.26 9.08 7.82
C ILE A 123 10.19 9.25 6.61
N ALA A 124 9.94 8.54 5.51
CA ALA A 124 10.72 8.67 4.28
C ALA A 124 10.69 10.11 3.74
N ALA A 125 9.50 10.70 3.65
CA ALA A 125 9.32 12.08 3.23
C ALA A 125 10.00 13.06 4.21
N LEU A 126 9.75 12.88 5.52
CA LEU A 126 10.27 13.77 6.57
C LEU A 126 11.80 13.79 6.62
N LEU A 127 12.46 12.65 6.38
CA LEU A 127 13.92 12.53 6.47
C LEU A 127 14.64 12.86 5.16
N SER A 128 13.91 12.97 4.04
CA SER A 128 14.50 13.19 2.72
C SER A 128 13.67 14.21 1.92
N PRO A 129 14.12 15.47 1.81
CA PRO A 129 13.43 16.51 1.02
C PRO A 129 13.22 16.14 -0.46
N ILE A 130 14.12 15.33 -1.04
CA ILE A 130 13.98 14.82 -2.42
C ILE A 130 12.77 13.88 -2.49
N THR A 131 12.75 12.83 -1.66
CA THR A 131 11.59 11.92 -1.49
C THR A 131 10.28 12.67 -1.20
N GLU A 132 10.29 13.70 -0.35
CA GLU A 132 9.13 14.56 -0.13
C GLU A 132 8.64 15.18 -1.44
N THR A 133 9.53 15.83 -2.19
CA THR A 133 9.20 16.49 -3.46
C THR A 133 8.60 15.50 -4.47
N GLU A 134 9.18 14.31 -4.60
CA GLU A 134 8.67 13.26 -5.48
C GLU A 134 7.25 12.81 -5.08
N LEU A 135 7.00 12.62 -3.78
CA LEU A 135 5.67 12.22 -3.30
C LEU A 135 4.64 13.34 -3.46
N LEU A 136 5.01 14.61 -3.22
CA LEU A 136 4.13 15.75 -3.44
C LEU A 136 3.73 15.86 -4.92
N ASN A 137 4.69 15.69 -5.83
CA ASN A 137 4.43 15.69 -7.28
C ASN A 137 3.51 14.53 -7.69
N LEU A 138 3.78 13.32 -7.19
CA LEU A 138 2.99 12.13 -7.48
C LEU A 138 1.51 12.28 -7.06
N TYR A 139 1.28 12.89 -5.89
CA TYR A 139 -0.06 13.05 -5.33
C TYR A 139 -0.70 14.42 -5.62
N PHE A 140 -0.03 15.28 -6.39
CA PHE A 140 -0.47 16.66 -6.70
C PHE A 140 -0.74 17.50 -5.44
N LEU A 141 0.14 17.40 -4.45
CA LEU A 141 0.04 18.08 -3.16
C LEU A 141 0.98 19.29 -3.11
N LEU A 142 0.63 20.27 -2.28
CA LEU A 142 1.34 21.56 -2.23
C LEU A 142 2.52 21.57 -1.25
N ASP A 143 2.39 20.90 -0.11
CA ASP A 143 3.38 20.88 0.96
C ASP A 143 3.27 19.61 1.82
N PHE A 144 4.22 19.46 2.74
CA PHE A 144 4.29 18.33 3.67
C PHE A 144 3.03 18.18 4.56
N ASP A 145 2.40 19.28 4.98
CA ASP A 145 1.21 19.23 5.84
C ASP A 145 0.04 18.59 5.08
N HIS A 146 -0.11 18.92 3.80
CA HIS A 146 -1.08 18.27 2.92
C HIS A 146 -0.76 16.78 2.73
N LEU A 147 0.52 16.40 2.57
CA LEU A 147 0.95 15.00 2.50
C LEU A 147 0.60 14.23 3.78
N LEU A 148 0.83 14.83 4.94
CA LEU A 148 0.54 14.20 6.23
C LEU A 148 -0.96 13.97 6.42
N ILE A 149 -1.79 14.98 6.14
CA ILE A 149 -3.25 14.87 6.20
C ILE A 149 -3.76 13.82 5.21
N PHE A 150 -3.23 13.82 4.00
CA PHE A 150 -3.58 12.87 2.96
C PHE A 150 -3.23 11.43 3.38
N ALA A 151 -2.00 11.20 3.83
CA ALA A 151 -1.52 9.89 4.24
C ALA A 151 -2.29 9.32 5.45
N ILE A 152 -2.58 10.15 6.46
CA ILE A 152 -3.36 9.73 7.63
C ILE A 152 -4.80 9.40 7.23
N THR A 153 -5.42 10.23 6.39
CA THR A 153 -6.80 10.03 5.94
C THR A 153 -6.90 8.74 5.12
N SER A 154 -5.99 8.53 4.17
CA SER A 154 -5.88 7.30 3.39
C SER A 154 -5.63 6.08 4.28
N CYS A 155 -4.76 6.19 5.30
CA CYS A 155 -4.52 5.12 6.27
C CYS A 155 -5.83 4.68 6.94
N VAL A 156 -6.59 5.63 7.49
CA VAL A 156 -7.86 5.35 8.17
C VAL A 156 -8.84 4.67 7.22
N ILE A 157 -9.00 5.20 6.00
CA ILE A 157 -9.90 4.60 5.00
C ILE A 157 -9.46 3.17 4.66
N ASN A 158 -8.16 2.94 4.44
CA ASN A 158 -7.61 1.63 4.12
C ASN A 158 -7.75 0.62 5.26
N ILE A 159 -7.60 1.05 6.52
CA ILE A 159 -7.83 0.22 7.70
C ILE A 159 -9.25 -0.34 7.68
N PHE A 160 -10.25 0.51 7.47
CA PHE A 160 -11.65 0.08 7.47
C PHE A 160 -12.02 -0.70 6.21
N PHE A 161 -11.65 -0.18 5.03
CA PHE A 161 -12.01 -0.79 3.76
C PHE A 161 -11.44 -2.20 3.62
N TYR A 162 -10.13 -2.36 3.81
CA TYR A 162 -9.50 -3.68 3.71
C TYR A 162 -9.68 -4.52 4.98
N GLY A 163 -9.90 -3.89 6.13
CA GLY A 163 -10.22 -4.59 7.38
C GLY A 163 -11.49 -5.44 7.29
N PHE A 164 -12.42 -5.09 6.39
CA PHE A 164 -13.56 -5.95 6.05
C PHE A 164 -13.11 -7.35 5.59
N PHE A 165 -12.10 -7.45 4.72
CA PHE A 165 -11.58 -8.75 4.26
C PHE A 165 -10.93 -9.56 5.38
N ALA A 166 -10.25 -8.89 6.31
CA ALA A 166 -9.69 -9.54 7.50
C ALA A 166 -10.79 -10.13 8.39
N LEU A 167 -11.92 -9.43 8.55
CA LEU A 167 -13.06 -9.90 9.34
C LEU A 167 -13.85 -11.00 8.63
N LEU A 168 -13.98 -10.93 7.30
CA LEU A 168 -14.70 -11.91 6.48
C LEU A 168 -14.09 -13.32 6.54
N VAL A 169 -12.75 -13.41 6.61
CA VAL A 169 -12.01 -14.69 6.64
C VAL A 169 -11.64 -15.12 8.07
N SER A 170 -12.10 -14.38 9.08
CA SER A 170 -11.83 -14.73 10.48
C SER A 170 -12.48 -16.06 10.86
N LYS A 171 -11.75 -16.89 11.61
CA LYS A 171 -12.18 -18.26 11.98
C LYS A 171 -13.36 -18.32 12.96
N ILE A 172 -13.74 -17.19 13.56
CA ILE A 172 -14.79 -17.13 14.57
C ILE A 172 -16.03 -16.54 13.92
N GLU A 173 -17.09 -17.36 13.88
CA GLU A 173 -18.40 -16.97 13.37
C GLU A 173 -18.97 -15.76 14.14
N TYR A 174 -19.96 -15.09 13.53
CA TYR A 174 -20.58 -13.89 14.07
C TYR A 174 -21.53 -14.13 15.28
N TYR A 175 -21.51 -15.32 15.89
CA TYR A 175 -22.45 -15.73 16.93
C TYR A 175 -21.76 -16.02 18.25
#